data_AF-A0A3M6X9E3-F1
#
_entry.id   AF-A0A3M6X9E3-F1
#
_cell.length_a   1.000
_cell.length_b   1.000
_cell.length_c   1.000
_cell.angle_alpha   90.00
_cell.angle_beta   90.00
_cell.angle_gamma   90.00
#
_symmetry.space_group_name_H-M   'P 1'
#
loop_
_entity.id
_entity.type
_entity.pdbx_description
1 polymer ?
#
loop_
_entity_poly.entity_id
_entity_poly.type
_entity_poly.pdbx_seq_one_letter_code
_entity_poly.pdbx_strand_id
1 'polypeptide(L)'
;MPPLGNREAVANLMQEGLCKTLSSDAATSACFGYLHDEHDDVQYRIYSDSGNGQESKKSVSVSTALKSDFRPPFYRTLRYGLALKLAIAQLRFHPSPWMPKAWSLDEISLSYGNSSAGIVDFETPHVTASIDNQAKTSDGRSPRDETFWSLGIVLLELCFGKRLETHDLWNSPFARNPLDPFQRLAIAQEWARDVELEADADYAEAVQWCLQRAPIDASRNEWRKEFVQSVIQPLERCCQSMAPRKAATSPGLCALSL
;
A
#
# COMPACT_ATOMS: atom_id res chain seq x y z
N MET A 1 7.81 -29.00 37.23
CA MET A 1 8.72 -27.84 37.07
C MET A 1 9.99 -28.35 36.41
N PRO A 2 10.28 -27.97 35.16
CA PRO A 2 11.58 -28.23 34.54
C PRO A 2 12.59 -27.13 34.93
N PRO A 3 13.89 -27.43 34.90
CA PRO A 3 14.93 -26.59 35.48
C PRO A 3 15.35 -25.43 34.55
N LEU A 4 15.76 -24.33 35.18
CA LEU A 4 16.44 -23.18 34.58
C LEU A 4 17.78 -23.64 33.97
N GLY A 5 17.76 -24.01 32.69
CA GLY A 5 18.93 -24.40 31.91
C GLY A 5 19.27 -23.35 30.86
N ASN A 6 20.49 -22.81 30.95
CA ASN A 6 21.20 -21.94 29.99
C ASN A 6 20.59 -20.56 29.72
N ARG A 7 21.17 -19.52 30.35
CA ARG A 7 21.16 -18.15 29.82
C ARG A 7 21.98 -18.15 28.52
N GLU A 8 21.33 -18.45 27.40
CA GLU A 8 21.83 -17.97 26.12
C GLU A 8 21.99 -16.45 26.25
N ALA A 9 23.18 -15.94 25.94
CA ALA A 9 23.43 -14.51 25.87
C ALA A 9 22.69 -13.98 24.64
N VAL A 10 21.40 -13.72 24.81
CA VAL A 10 20.54 -13.17 23.76
C VAL A 10 20.97 -11.71 23.56
N ALA A 11 21.28 -11.34 22.31
CA ALA A 11 21.79 -10.03 21.95
C ALA A 11 20.82 -8.89 22.31
N ASN A 12 21.35 -7.76 22.78
CA ASN A 12 20.58 -6.53 22.90
C ASN A 12 20.53 -5.85 21.53
N LEU A 13 19.36 -5.91 20.89
CA LEU A 13 19.18 -5.46 19.51
C LEU A 13 19.21 -3.94 19.35
N MET A 14 18.99 -3.18 20.44
CA MET A 14 19.14 -1.73 20.43
C MET A 14 20.62 -1.32 20.28
N GLN A 15 21.54 -2.14 20.78
CA GLN A 15 22.98 -1.86 20.78
C GLN A 15 23.71 -2.47 19.59
N GLU A 16 23.32 -3.68 19.17
CA GLU A 16 23.97 -4.38 18.04
C GLU A 16 23.40 -3.99 16.67
N GLY A 17 22.19 -3.44 16.65
CA GLY A 17 21.48 -3.01 15.46
C GLY A 17 20.65 -4.14 14.85
N LEU A 18 19.31 -4.00 14.92
CA LEU A 18 18.34 -4.98 14.43
C LEU A 18 18.65 -5.50 13.02
N CYS A 19 18.88 -4.60 12.06
CA CYS A 19 19.14 -4.97 10.66
C CYS A 19 20.44 -5.77 10.50
N LYS A 20 21.48 -5.44 11.29
CA LYS A 20 22.76 -6.16 11.27
C LYS A 20 22.58 -7.58 11.82
N THR A 21 21.83 -7.74 12.90
CA THR A 21 21.53 -9.05 13.49
C THR A 21 20.69 -9.91 12.54
N LEU A 22 19.66 -9.34 11.92
CA LEU A 22 18.81 -10.03 10.94
C LEU A 22 19.53 -10.39 9.62
N SER A 23 20.54 -9.62 9.23
CA SER A 23 21.33 -9.88 8.00
C SER A 23 22.44 -10.91 8.21
N SER A 24 22.70 -11.31 9.45
CA SER A 24 23.71 -12.32 9.79
C SER A 24 23.10 -13.73 9.80
N ASP A 25 23.90 -14.76 9.50
CA ASP A 25 23.51 -16.19 9.55
C ASP A 25 23.06 -16.70 10.94
N ALA A 26 22.95 -15.81 11.94
CA ALA A 26 22.27 -16.06 13.21
C ALA A 26 20.75 -16.33 13.06
N ALA A 27 20.20 -16.22 11.84
CA ALA A 27 18.84 -16.61 11.45
C ALA A 27 18.47 -18.09 11.68
N THR A 28 19.40 -18.90 12.19
CA THR A 28 19.15 -20.27 12.64
C THR A 28 18.70 -20.35 14.10
N SER A 29 18.87 -19.30 14.90
CA SER A 29 18.36 -19.25 16.28
C SER A 29 16.89 -18.86 16.31
N ALA A 30 16.07 -19.56 17.11
CA ALA A 30 14.65 -19.27 17.23
C ALA A 30 14.39 -17.85 17.77
N CYS A 31 15.31 -17.31 18.58
CA CYS A 31 15.28 -15.96 19.14
C CYS A 31 16.50 -15.16 18.64
N PHE A 32 16.27 -14.03 17.99
CA PHE A 32 17.31 -13.14 17.47
C PHE A 32 17.92 -12.23 18.54
N GLY A 33 17.15 -11.91 19.57
CA GLY A 33 17.54 -10.85 20.49
C GLY A 33 16.37 -10.30 21.29
N TYR A 34 16.64 -9.28 22.10
CA TYR A 34 15.60 -8.49 22.76
C TYR A 34 15.76 -6.99 22.50
N LEU A 35 14.63 -6.29 22.52
CA LEU A 35 14.51 -4.84 22.60
C LEU A 35 14.02 -4.51 24.01
N HIS A 36 14.67 -3.56 24.67
CA HIS A 36 14.24 -3.07 25.98
C HIS A 36 13.66 -1.68 25.82
N ASP A 37 12.43 -1.50 26.31
CA ASP A 37 11.81 -0.19 26.45
C ASP A 37 12.10 0.34 27.86
N GLU A 38 12.94 1.37 27.94
CA GLU A 38 13.34 1.98 29.20
C GLU A 38 12.21 2.74 29.90
N HIS A 39 11.15 3.15 29.17
CA HIS A 39 10.06 3.93 29.74
C HIS A 39 9.08 3.06 30.54
N ASP A 40 8.80 1.86 30.04
CA ASP A 40 7.82 0.94 30.62
C ASP A 40 8.49 -0.27 31.31
N ASP A 41 9.83 -0.35 31.33
CA ASP A 41 10.63 -1.50 31.82
C ASP A 41 10.22 -2.83 31.16
N VAL A 42 9.80 -2.76 29.89
CA VAL A 42 9.33 -3.93 29.12
C VAL A 42 10.45 -4.46 28.24
N GLN A 43 10.58 -5.78 28.17
CA GLN A 43 11.50 -6.45 27.25
C GLN A 43 10.74 -7.22 26.18
N TYR A 44 10.90 -6.81 24.94
CA TYR A 44 10.35 -7.48 23.77
C TYR A 44 11.40 -8.43 23.19
N ARG A 45 11.07 -9.70 23.04
CA ARG A 45 11.96 -10.68 22.37
C ARG A 45 11.54 -10.85 20.92
N ILE A 46 12.53 -10.89 20.03
CA ILE A 46 12.30 -11.07 18.61
C ILE A 46 12.59 -12.51 18.24
N TYR A 47 11.58 -13.17 17.70
CA TYR A 47 11.67 -14.56 17.26
C TYR A 47 11.64 -14.65 15.75
N SER A 48 12.34 -15.62 15.19
CA SER A 48 12.08 -16.06 13.83
C SER A 48 10.71 -16.72 13.79
N ASP A 49 9.83 -16.25 12.90
CA ASP A 49 8.60 -16.97 12.58
C ASP A 49 8.96 -18.23 11.79
N SER A 50 9.54 -19.19 12.49
CA SER A 50 9.76 -20.56 12.03
C SER A 50 8.52 -21.39 12.35
N GLY A 51 7.34 -20.84 12.02
CA GLY A 51 6.09 -21.60 12.03
C GLY A 51 6.20 -22.77 11.06
N ASN A 52 6.22 -23.98 11.62
CA ASN A 52 6.13 -25.29 10.96
C ASN A 52 5.52 -25.23 9.56
N GLY A 53 6.33 -25.54 8.54
CA GLY A 53 5.85 -25.75 7.16
C GLY A 53 5.30 -24.49 6.50
N GLN A 54 6.16 -23.53 6.18
CA GLN A 54 5.85 -22.60 5.10
C GLN A 54 5.78 -23.41 3.78
N GLU A 55 4.60 -23.96 3.48
CA GLU A 55 4.09 -23.69 2.14
C GLU A 55 4.21 -22.18 1.99
N SER A 56 5.12 -21.73 1.12
CA SER A 56 5.30 -20.31 0.79
C SER A 56 3.92 -19.68 0.73
N LYS A 57 3.57 -18.79 1.67
CA LYS A 57 2.26 -18.12 1.65
C LYS A 57 2.14 -17.53 0.27
N LYS A 58 1.32 -18.19 -0.57
CA LYS A 58 1.22 -17.82 -1.96
C LYS A 58 0.72 -16.39 -1.95
N SER A 59 1.38 -15.53 -2.70
CA SER A 59 0.97 -14.15 -2.89
C SER A 59 0.95 -13.85 -4.38
N VAL A 60 0.25 -12.78 -4.74
CA VAL A 60 0.16 -12.30 -6.11
C VAL A 60 0.23 -10.79 -6.11
N SER A 61 0.96 -10.20 -7.06
CA SER A 61 0.99 -8.76 -7.20
C SER A 61 -0.39 -8.20 -7.60
N VAL A 62 -0.69 -6.99 -7.17
CA VAL A 62 -1.93 -6.30 -7.58
C VAL A 62 -1.96 -6.12 -9.09
N SER A 63 -0.81 -5.88 -9.72
CA SER A 63 -0.69 -5.82 -11.17
C SER A 63 -1.15 -7.09 -11.88
N THR A 64 -0.88 -8.26 -11.30
CA THR A 64 -1.33 -9.55 -11.83
C THR A 64 -2.82 -9.74 -11.54
N ALA A 65 -3.30 -9.31 -10.38
CA ALA A 65 -4.71 -9.38 -10.01
C ALA A 65 -5.62 -8.51 -10.89
N LEU A 66 -5.08 -7.45 -11.51
CA LEU A 66 -5.79 -6.58 -12.45
C LEU A 66 -6.02 -7.19 -13.84
N LYS A 67 -5.34 -8.28 -14.19
CA LYS A 67 -5.52 -8.90 -15.51
C LYS A 67 -6.94 -9.45 -15.66
N SER A 68 -7.51 -9.35 -16.86
CA SER A 68 -8.91 -9.72 -17.12
C SER A 68 -9.19 -11.23 -16.96
N ASP A 69 -8.16 -12.05 -17.10
CA ASP A 69 -8.18 -13.51 -16.90
C ASP A 69 -7.97 -13.93 -15.44
N PHE A 70 -7.60 -13.00 -14.55
CA PHE A 70 -7.39 -13.28 -13.14
C PHE A 70 -8.68 -13.72 -12.43
N ARG A 71 -8.58 -14.71 -11.55
CA ARG A 71 -9.73 -15.26 -10.81
C ARG A 71 -9.42 -15.39 -9.31
N PRO A 72 -10.34 -14.96 -8.42
CA PRO A 72 -11.59 -14.25 -8.74
C PRO A 72 -11.33 -12.84 -9.33
N PRO A 73 -12.28 -12.26 -10.09
CA PRO A 73 -12.08 -10.93 -10.66
C PRO A 73 -11.82 -9.88 -9.58
N PHE A 74 -10.91 -8.95 -9.84
CA PHE A 74 -10.65 -7.86 -8.91
C PHE A 74 -11.70 -6.75 -9.09
N TYR A 75 -12.82 -6.92 -8.38
CA TYR A 75 -13.99 -6.05 -8.50
C TYR A 75 -13.67 -4.60 -8.16
N ARG A 76 -14.43 -3.69 -8.78
CA ARG A 76 -14.29 -2.24 -8.63
C ARG A 76 -14.32 -1.77 -7.17
N THR A 77 -15.24 -2.29 -6.36
CA THR A 77 -15.34 -1.96 -4.93
C THR A 77 -14.06 -2.28 -4.17
N LEU A 78 -13.45 -3.44 -4.44
CA LEU A 78 -12.18 -3.86 -3.83
C LEU A 78 -11.01 -3.00 -4.33
N ARG A 79 -10.99 -2.66 -5.62
CA ARG A 79 -9.97 -1.77 -6.20
C ARG A 79 -9.98 -0.39 -5.56
N TYR A 80 -11.15 0.18 -5.34
CA TYR A 80 -11.26 1.52 -4.75
C TYR A 80 -11.01 1.49 -3.24
N GLY A 81 -11.40 0.41 -2.56
CA GLY A 81 -11.00 0.16 -1.18
C GLY A 81 -9.46 0.06 -1.03
N LEU A 82 -8.79 -0.60 -1.98
CA LEU A 82 -7.32 -0.62 -2.03
C LEU A 82 -6.75 0.79 -2.29
N ALA A 83 -7.30 1.53 -3.24
CA ALA A 83 -6.89 2.90 -3.55
C ALA A 83 -6.91 3.79 -2.28
N LEU A 84 -7.98 3.73 -1.50
CA LEU A 84 -8.08 4.42 -0.21
C LEU A 84 -7.01 3.96 0.79
N LYS A 85 -6.78 2.65 0.94
CA LYS A 85 -5.75 2.12 1.84
C LYS A 85 -4.35 2.60 1.47
N LEU A 86 -4.03 2.68 0.17
CA LEU A 86 -2.75 3.18 -0.30
C LEU A 86 -2.60 4.69 -0.03
N ALA A 87 -3.66 5.48 -0.21
CA ALA A 87 -3.65 6.89 0.17
C ALA A 87 -3.42 7.06 1.69
N ILE A 88 -4.10 6.27 2.53
CA ILE A 88 -3.85 6.29 3.98
C ILE A 88 -2.40 5.87 4.29
N ALA A 89 -1.86 4.85 3.61
CA ALA A 89 -0.47 4.44 3.78
C ALA A 89 0.50 5.57 3.43
N GLN A 90 0.29 6.29 2.32
CA GLN A 90 1.05 7.49 1.97
C GLN A 90 1.00 8.52 3.10
N LEU A 91 -0.17 8.85 3.65
CA LEU A 91 -0.29 9.81 4.75
C LEU A 91 0.52 9.41 6.00
N ARG A 92 0.50 8.11 6.34
CA ARG A 92 1.02 7.58 7.60
C ARG A 92 2.51 7.32 7.56
N PHE A 93 3.02 6.82 6.44
CA PHE A 93 4.40 6.39 6.30
C PHE A 93 5.26 7.40 5.54
N HIS A 94 4.70 8.40 4.87
CA HIS A 94 5.51 9.44 4.24
C HIS A 94 5.92 10.54 5.26
N PRO A 95 7.17 11.06 5.22
CA PRO A 95 8.33 10.45 4.57
C PRO A 95 8.95 9.42 5.53
N SER A 96 9.20 8.20 5.06
CA SER A 96 9.96 7.22 5.82
C SER A 96 10.76 6.29 4.90
N PRO A 97 11.87 5.69 5.39
CA PRO A 97 12.65 4.73 4.62
C PRO A 97 11.88 3.44 4.26
N TRP A 98 10.76 3.18 4.94
CA TRP A 98 9.93 2.00 4.68
C TRP A 98 8.95 2.19 3.52
N MET A 99 8.89 3.40 2.95
CA MET A 99 8.01 3.70 1.83
C MET A 99 8.78 3.62 0.50
N PRO A 100 8.19 3.06 -0.57
CA PRO A 100 8.84 3.03 -1.87
C PRO A 100 9.10 4.45 -2.37
N LYS A 101 10.14 4.61 -3.20
CA LYS A 101 10.46 5.89 -3.85
C LYS A 101 9.37 6.34 -4.82
N ALA A 102 8.64 5.38 -5.40
CA ALA A 102 7.49 5.58 -6.25
C ALA A 102 6.55 4.39 -6.09
N TRP A 103 5.24 4.62 -6.08
CA TRP A 103 4.26 3.54 -6.00
C TRP A 103 4.20 2.74 -7.30
N SER A 104 4.13 1.42 -7.16
CA SER A 104 3.87 0.50 -8.26
C SER A 104 2.95 -0.63 -7.81
N LEU A 105 2.00 -1.02 -8.67
CA LEU A 105 1.14 -2.17 -8.44
C LEU A 105 1.89 -3.52 -8.45
N ASP A 106 3.13 -3.53 -8.95
CA ASP A 106 4.00 -4.70 -8.92
C ASP A 106 4.62 -4.94 -7.53
N GLU A 107 4.78 -3.87 -6.73
CA GLU A 107 5.35 -3.93 -5.37
C GLU A 107 4.29 -4.17 -4.28
N ILE A 108 3.01 -4.06 -4.65
CA ILE A 108 1.89 -4.35 -3.76
C ILE A 108 1.45 -5.78 -4.03
N SER A 109 1.44 -6.59 -2.98
CA SER A 109 1.10 -8.00 -3.06
C SER A 109 -0.12 -8.32 -2.22
N LEU A 110 -0.90 -9.29 -2.68
CA LEU A 110 -2.13 -9.79 -2.07
C LEU A 110 -1.89 -11.23 -1.63
N SER A 111 -2.19 -11.52 -0.38
CA SER A 111 -1.99 -12.86 0.17
C SER A 111 -3.14 -13.76 -0.23
N TYR A 112 -2.88 -15.05 -0.44
CA TYR A 112 -3.94 -16.04 -0.51
C TYR A 112 -4.39 -16.35 0.92
N GLY A 113 -5.70 -16.31 1.16
CA GLY A 113 -6.29 -16.65 2.44
C GLY A 113 -6.03 -18.11 2.80
N ASN A 114 -5.97 -18.39 4.10
CA ASN A 114 -5.67 -19.73 4.64
C ASN A 114 -6.81 -20.75 4.46
N SER A 115 -7.76 -20.46 3.57
CA SER A 115 -8.89 -21.32 3.23
C SER A 115 -8.44 -22.36 2.19
N SER A 116 -8.93 -23.59 2.31
CA SER A 116 -8.72 -24.67 1.35
C SER A 116 -9.06 -24.30 -0.11
N ALA A 117 -9.88 -23.27 -0.31
CA ALA A 117 -10.24 -22.77 -1.64
C ALA A 117 -9.17 -21.87 -2.30
N GLY A 118 -8.10 -21.48 -1.57
CA GLY A 118 -7.04 -20.63 -2.12
C GLY A 118 -7.56 -19.29 -2.67
N ILE A 119 -8.47 -18.64 -1.94
CA ILE A 119 -9.06 -17.37 -2.35
C ILE A 119 -8.13 -16.23 -1.97
N VAL A 120 -7.91 -15.29 -2.89
CA VAL A 120 -7.10 -14.09 -2.67
C VAL A 120 -7.78 -13.18 -1.65
N ASP A 121 -7.02 -12.74 -0.65
CA ASP A 121 -7.43 -11.71 0.29
C ASP A 121 -7.07 -10.33 -0.27
N PHE A 122 -8.09 -9.60 -0.71
CA PHE A 122 -7.97 -8.21 -1.19
C PHE A 122 -7.99 -7.18 -0.05
N GLU A 123 -8.33 -7.59 1.17
CA GLU A 123 -8.49 -6.68 2.29
C GLU A 123 -7.17 -6.37 2.99
N THR A 124 -6.19 -7.28 2.92
CA THR A 124 -4.89 -7.13 3.58
C THR A 124 -3.71 -7.08 2.58
N PRO A 125 -3.61 -6.01 1.76
CA PRO A 125 -2.46 -5.82 0.89
C PRO A 125 -1.18 -5.60 1.70
N HIS A 126 -0.05 -6.11 1.19
CA HIS A 126 1.28 -5.82 1.72
C HIS A 126 2.12 -5.09 0.69
N VAL A 127 2.90 -4.11 1.15
CA VAL A 127 3.87 -3.39 0.33
C VAL A 127 5.22 -4.06 0.54
N THR A 128 5.85 -4.47 -0.56
CA THR A 128 7.22 -4.99 -0.54
C THR A 128 8.17 -3.84 -0.77
N ALA A 129 8.90 -3.43 0.27
CA ALA A 129 9.95 -2.43 0.15
C ALA A 129 11.33 -3.12 0.26
N SER A 130 12.19 -2.90 -0.73
CA SER A 130 13.60 -3.29 -0.60
C SER A 130 14.29 -2.29 0.31
N ILE A 131 14.78 -2.76 1.46
CA ILE A 131 15.68 -2.00 2.33
C ILE A 131 17.08 -2.13 1.72
N ASP A 132 17.30 -1.45 0.60
CA ASP A 132 18.61 -1.44 -0.02
C ASP A 132 19.53 -0.54 0.83
N ASN A 133 20.50 -1.15 1.52
CA ASN A 133 21.48 -0.44 2.36
C ASN A 133 22.39 0.50 1.56
N GLN A 134 22.31 0.43 0.23
CA GLN A 134 22.85 1.48 -0.62
C GLN A 134 21.85 2.65 -0.62
N ALA A 135 21.89 3.43 0.46
CA ALA A 135 21.82 4.87 0.32
C ALA A 135 22.99 5.29 -0.57
N LYS A 136 22.92 4.98 -1.88
CA LYS A 136 23.62 5.76 -2.87
C LYS A 136 23.10 7.16 -2.59
N THR A 137 24.02 8.00 -2.14
CA THR A 137 24.00 9.42 -2.35
C THR A 137 23.71 9.65 -3.83
N SER A 138 22.46 9.48 -4.25
CA SER A 138 21.97 10.15 -5.43
C SER A 138 22.09 11.61 -5.03
N ASP A 139 23.03 12.29 -5.67
CA ASP A 139 23.21 13.73 -5.67
C ASP A 139 21.93 14.45 -5.27
N GLY A 140 22.03 15.45 -4.39
CA GLY A 140 20.94 16.23 -3.80
C GLY A 140 20.05 16.96 -4.81
N ARG A 141 19.39 16.20 -5.68
CA ARG A 141 18.62 16.61 -6.85
C ARG A 141 17.75 15.45 -7.37
N SER A 142 16.82 14.97 -6.54
CA SER A 142 15.46 14.80 -7.09
C SER A 142 14.60 15.89 -6.45
N PRO A 143 14.27 16.97 -7.20
CA PRO A 143 13.58 18.13 -6.63
C PRO A 143 12.08 17.91 -6.43
N ARG A 144 11.55 16.72 -6.75
CA ARG A 144 10.16 16.35 -6.51
C ARG A 144 10.07 14.96 -5.93
N ASP A 145 9.28 14.88 -4.88
CA ASP A 145 8.85 13.63 -4.33
C ASP A 145 7.96 12.89 -5.34
N GLU A 146 8.48 11.79 -5.87
CA GLU A 146 7.79 11.04 -6.92
C GLU A 146 6.62 10.21 -6.38
N THR A 147 6.52 10.06 -5.07
CA THR A 147 5.52 9.21 -4.42
C THR A 147 4.10 9.71 -4.66
N PHE A 148 3.85 11.02 -4.74
CA PHE A 148 2.49 11.54 -4.93
C PHE A 148 1.96 11.32 -6.36
N TRP A 149 2.76 11.62 -7.39
CA TRP A 149 2.28 11.44 -8.77
C TRP A 149 2.27 9.96 -9.17
N SER A 150 3.21 9.15 -8.66
CA SER A 150 3.14 7.70 -8.82
C SER A 150 1.93 7.09 -8.09
N LEU A 151 1.56 7.60 -6.91
CA LEU A 151 0.28 7.26 -6.27
C LEU A 151 -0.90 7.63 -7.19
N GLY A 152 -0.90 8.83 -7.77
CA GLY A 152 -1.93 9.25 -8.74
C GLY A 152 -2.10 8.28 -9.92
N ILE A 153 -0.99 7.76 -10.45
CA ILE A 153 -1.00 6.72 -11.50
C ILE A 153 -1.61 5.42 -10.96
N VAL A 154 -1.20 4.97 -9.78
CA VAL A 154 -1.78 3.77 -9.15
C VAL A 154 -3.29 3.94 -8.91
N LEU A 155 -3.74 5.11 -8.48
CA LEU A 155 -5.16 5.41 -8.32
C LEU A 155 -5.92 5.33 -9.66
N LEU A 156 -5.32 5.78 -10.77
CA LEU A 156 -5.88 5.61 -12.12
C LEU A 156 -5.98 4.13 -12.51
N GLU A 157 -4.90 3.38 -12.33
CA GLU A 157 -4.87 1.97 -12.69
C GLU A 157 -5.92 1.17 -11.91
N LEU A 158 -6.08 1.49 -10.62
CA LEU A 158 -7.14 0.94 -9.77
C LEU A 158 -8.52 1.48 -10.13
N CYS A 159 -8.67 2.70 -10.66
CA CYS A 159 -9.94 3.26 -11.10
C CYS A 159 -10.52 2.48 -12.29
N PHE A 160 -9.70 2.31 -13.34
CA PHE A 160 -10.11 1.67 -14.58
C PHE A 160 -9.91 0.15 -14.59
N GLY A 161 -9.15 -0.37 -13.62
CA GLY A 161 -8.85 -1.79 -13.52
C GLY A 161 -7.88 -2.24 -14.62
N LYS A 162 -7.00 -1.34 -15.07
CA LYS A 162 -6.09 -1.54 -16.20
C LYS A 162 -4.77 -0.84 -15.93
N ARG A 163 -3.69 -1.35 -16.51
CA ARG A 163 -2.36 -0.76 -16.41
C ARG A 163 -2.24 0.48 -17.29
N LEU A 164 -1.44 1.47 -16.87
CA LEU A 164 -1.17 2.68 -17.67
C LEU A 164 -0.62 2.31 -19.06
N GLU A 165 0.16 1.23 -19.10
CA GLU A 165 0.75 0.67 -20.32
C GLU A 165 -0.27 0.19 -21.36
N THR A 166 -1.54 0.03 -20.97
CA THR A 166 -2.63 -0.38 -21.87
C THR A 166 -3.39 0.79 -22.49
N HIS A 167 -3.09 2.03 -22.08
CA HIS A 167 -3.74 3.23 -22.60
C HIS A 167 -3.34 3.49 -24.05
N ASP A 168 -4.24 4.01 -24.88
CA ASP A 168 -4.01 4.19 -26.32
C ASP A 168 -2.80 5.10 -26.63
N LEU A 169 -2.59 6.12 -25.79
CA LEU A 169 -1.45 7.02 -25.92
C LEU A 169 -0.10 6.38 -25.59
N TRP A 170 -0.07 5.20 -24.96
CA TRP A 170 1.16 4.51 -24.58
C TRP A 170 2.03 4.15 -25.79
N ASN A 171 1.39 3.73 -26.88
CA ASN A 171 2.06 3.36 -28.14
C ASN A 171 2.03 4.49 -29.18
N SER A 172 1.73 5.72 -28.74
CA SER A 172 1.67 6.88 -29.64
C SER A 172 3.06 7.18 -30.24
N PRO A 173 3.16 7.69 -31.48
CA PRO A 173 4.44 8.15 -32.06
C PRO A 173 5.18 9.20 -31.21
N PHE A 174 4.48 9.87 -30.29
CA PHE A 174 5.05 10.83 -29.35
C PHE A 174 5.66 10.18 -28.09
N ALA A 175 5.37 8.90 -27.83
CA ALA A 175 5.93 8.12 -26.74
C ALA A 175 7.37 7.70 -27.08
N ARG A 176 8.34 8.55 -26.77
CA ARG A 176 9.76 8.32 -27.10
C ARG A 176 10.43 7.30 -26.18
N ASN A 177 10.00 7.21 -24.92
CA ASN A 177 10.57 6.29 -23.94
C ASN A 177 9.53 5.86 -22.88
N PRO A 178 9.09 4.59 -22.85
CA PRO A 178 8.12 4.09 -21.87
C PRO A 178 8.62 4.14 -20.41
N LEU A 179 9.93 4.31 -20.20
CA LEU A 179 10.54 4.45 -18.88
C LEU A 179 10.69 5.92 -18.45
N ASP A 180 10.34 6.90 -19.29
CA ASP A 180 10.43 8.32 -18.94
C ASP A 180 9.30 8.73 -17.96
N PRO A 181 9.63 9.16 -16.71
CA PRO A 181 8.64 9.61 -15.73
C PRO A 181 7.74 10.74 -16.24
N PHE A 182 8.28 11.66 -17.05
CA PHE A 182 7.51 12.79 -17.58
C PHE A 182 6.48 12.35 -18.61
N GLN A 183 6.83 11.38 -19.46
CA GLN A 183 5.89 10.78 -20.40
C GLN A 183 4.77 10.03 -19.67
N ARG A 184 5.10 9.23 -18.65
CA ARG A 184 4.11 8.53 -17.82
C ARG A 184 3.15 9.51 -17.17
N LEU A 185 3.67 10.60 -16.60
CA LEU A 185 2.86 11.66 -15.98
C LEU A 185 1.94 12.35 -17.00
N ALA A 186 2.43 12.66 -18.20
CA ALA A 186 1.63 13.30 -19.25
C ALA A 186 0.47 12.40 -19.71
N ILE A 187 0.73 11.10 -19.93
CA ILE A 187 -0.32 10.12 -20.27
C ILE A 187 -1.32 10.01 -19.13
N ALA A 188 -0.85 9.94 -17.88
CA ALA A 188 -1.71 9.87 -16.71
C ALA A 188 -2.61 11.11 -16.56
N GLN A 189 -2.08 12.30 -16.80
CA GLN A 189 -2.85 13.55 -16.75
C GLN A 189 -3.96 13.59 -17.82
N GLU A 190 -3.67 13.11 -19.04
CA GLU A 190 -4.70 13.02 -20.08
C GLU A 190 -5.75 11.96 -19.70
N TRP A 191 -5.32 10.78 -19.26
CA TRP A 191 -6.23 9.70 -18.85
C TRP A 191 -7.10 10.09 -17.64
N ALA A 192 -6.59 10.95 -16.76
CA ALA A 192 -7.32 11.42 -15.59
C ALA A 192 -8.55 12.28 -15.91
N ARG A 193 -8.73 12.71 -17.17
CA ARG A 193 -9.94 13.40 -17.62
C ARG A 193 -11.16 12.49 -17.71
N ASP A 194 -10.94 11.18 -17.86
CA ASP A 194 -12.01 10.19 -17.97
C ASP A 194 -12.44 9.61 -16.61
N VAL A 195 -11.76 9.97 -15.52
CA VAL A 195 -12.00 9.37 -14.19
C VAL A 195 -13.39 9.69 -13.67
N GLU A 196 -13.91 10.89 -13.92
CA GLU A 196 -15.26 11.25 -13.46
C GLU A 196 -16.34 10.40 -14.15
N LEU A 197 -16.10 9.99 -15.40
CA LEU A 197 -17.01 9.11 -16.16
C LEU A 197 -16.92 7.65 -15.70
N GLU A 198 -15.73 7.20 -15.32
CA GLU A 198 -15.55 5.86 -14.78
C GLU A 198 -16.05 5.80 -13.33
N ALA A 199 -15.50 6.62 -12.44
CA ALA A 199 -15.74 6.67 -11.00
C ALA A 199 -16.83 7.69 -10.62
N ASP A 200 -16.42 8.80 -10.02
CA ASP A 200 -17.20 9.97 -9.67
C ASP A 200 -16.26 11.20 -9.56
N ALA A 201 -16.84 12.39 -9.34
CA ALA A 201 -16.08 13.62 -9.20
C ALA A 201 -15.13 13.60 -7.99
N ASP A 202 -15.49 12.89 -6.92
CA ASP A 202 -14.67 12.78 -5.71
C ASP A 202 -13.38 12.00 -5.98
N TYR A 203 -13.47 10.85 -6.64
CA TYR A 203 -12.31 10.07 -7.05
C TYR A 203 -11.46 10.83 -8.07
N ALA A 204 -12.10 11.54 -9.01
CA ALA A 204 -11.41 12.35 -10.00
C ALA A 204 -10.59 13.48 -9.36
N GLU A 205 -11.16 14.19 -8.39
CA GLU A 205 -10.45 15.24 -7.64
C GLU A 205 -9.21 14.69 -6.93
N ALA A 206 -9.35 13.54 -6.26
CA ALA A 206 -8.25 12.87 -5.57
C ALA A 206 -7.09 12.51 -6.50
N VAL A 207 -7.40 11.92 -7.67
CA VAL A 207 -6.40 11.59 -8.70
C VAL A 207 -5.70 12.85 -9.21
N GLN A 208 -6.46 13.90 -9.54
CA GLN A 208 -5.90 15.15 -10.07
C GLN A 208 -5.00 15.84 -9.04
N TRP A 209 -5.37 15.82 -7.77
CA TRP A 209 -4.52 16.37 -6.71
C TRP A 209 -3.17 15.66 -6.66
N CYS A 210 -3.16 14.33 -6.67
CA CYS A 210 -1.94 13.53 -6.67
C CYS A 210 -1.06 13.80 -7.90
N LEU A 211 -1.63 13.97 -9.09
CA LEU A 211 -0.88 14.18 -10.34
C LEU A 211 -0.39 15.63 -10.55
N GLN A 212 -1.11 16.63 -10.04
CA GLN A 212 -0.86 18.05 -10.36
C GLN A 212 -0.44 18.90 -9.17
N ARG A 213 -0.91 18.57 -7.97
CA ARG A 213 -0.83 19.43 -6.76
C ARG A 213 -0.02 18.80 -5.63
N ALA A 214 0.78 17.77 -5.92
CA ALA A 214 1.72 17.21 -4.98
C ALA A 214 2.61 18.31 -4.35
N PRO A 215 2.87 18.25 -3.03
CA PRO A 215 3.61 19.29 -2.33
C PRO A 215 5.02 19.44 -2.91
N ILE A 216 5.42 20.70 -3.12
CA ILE A 216 6.77 21.03 -3.59
C ILE A 216 7.83 20.58 -2.57
N ASP A 217 7.47 20.62 -1.27
CA ASP A 217 8.30 20.19 -0.16
C ASP A 217 7.50 19.30 0.80
N ALA A 218 7.61 17.99 0.58
CA ALA A 218 6.92 16.99 1.40
C ALA A 218 7.58 16.75 2.78
N SER A 219 8.70 17.41 3.07
CA SER A 219 9.34 17.36 4.40
C SER A 219 8.57 18.16 5.44
N ARG A 220 7.75 19.13 5.01
CA ARG A 220 6.89 19.91 5.89
C ARG A 220 5.58 19.18 6.13
N ASN A 221 5.08 19.19 7.37
CA ASN A 221 3.85 18.45 7.69
C ASN A 221 2.56 19.11 7.18
N GLU A 222 2.63 20.28 6.57
CA GLU A 222 1.48 21.08 6.09
C GLU A 222 0.66 20.36 5.02
N TRP A 223 1.31 19.60 4.14
CA TRP A 223 0.64 18.86 3.06
C TRP A 223 -0.32 17.80 3.58
N ARG A 224 -0.12 17.28 4.79
CA ARG A 224 -0.96 16.19 5.34
C ARG A 224 -2.41 16.60 5.49
N LYS A 225 -2.65 17.84 5.91
CA LYS A 225 -4.03 18.35 6.07
C LYS A 225 -4.71 18.48 4.71
N GLU A 226 -4.01 19.03 3.73
CA GLU A 226 -4.52 19.17 2.36
C GLU A 226 -4.76 17.80 1.73
N PHE A 227 -3.85 16.86 1.89
CA PHE A 227 -3.97 15.49 1.39
C PHE A 227 -5.17 14.75 2.01
N VAL A 228 -5.43 14.93 3.30
CA VAL A 228 -6.64 14.38 3.93
C VAL A 228 -7.90 14.96 3.26
N GLN A 229 -7.95 16.27 3.05
CA GLN A 229 -9.12 16.97 2.51
C GLN A 229 -9.35 16.69 1.03
N SER A 230 -8.28 16.66 0.23
CA SER A 230 -8.35 16.57 -1.23
C SER A 230 -8.17 15.17 -1.79
N VAL A 231 -7.68 14.20 -1.00
CA VAL A 231 -7.45 12.82 -1.47
C VAL A 231 -8.21 11.82 -0.61
N ILE A 232 -7.97 11.79 0.70
CA ILE A 232 -8.54 10.73 1.55
C ILE A 232 -10.07 10.87 1.69
N GLN A 233 -10.56 12.04 2.07
CA GLN A 233 -12.00 12.26 2.26
C GLN A 233 -12.82 12.03 0.97
N PRO A 234 -12.39 12.48 -0.22
CA PRO A 234 -13.07 12.14 -1.48
C PRO A 234 -13.06 10.64 -1.76
N LEU A 235 -11.91 9.94 -1.60
CA LEU A 235 -11.84 8.48 -1.79
C LEU A 235 -12.74 7.72 -0.81
N GLU A 236 -12.83 8.18 0.45
CA GLU A 236 -13.75 7.61 1.45
C GLU A 236 -15.21 7.76 1.03
N ARG A 237 -15.62 8.96 0.58
CA ARG A 237 -16.98 9.22 0.09
C ARG A 237 -17.32 8.36 -1.12
N CYS A 238 -16.39 8.23 -2.07
CA CYS A 238 -16.53 7.33 -3.22
C CYS A 238 -16.69 5.87 -2.77
N CYS A 239 -15.88 5.39 -1.82
CA CYS A 239 -16.02 4.03 -1.28
C CYS A 239 -17.35 3.80 -0.57
N GLN A 240 -17.82 4.79 0.21
CA GLN A 240 -19.10 4.72 0.93
C GLN A 240 -20.30 4.72 -0.01
N SER A 241 -20.25 5.46 -1.13
CA SER A 241 -21.33 5.52 -2.10
C SER A 241 -21.58 4.17 -2.80
N MET A 242 -20.53 3.35 -2.94
CA MET A 242 -20.60 2.01 -3.51
C MET A 242 -20.93 0.91 -2.50
N ALA A 243 -20.83 1.19 -1.19
CA ALA A 243 -21.20 0.21 -0.17
C ALA A 243 -22.71 -0.07 -0.25
N PRO A 244 -23.14 -1.34 -0.13
CA PRO A 244 -24.56 -1.65 -0.13
C PRO A 244 -25.24 -0.90 1.01
N ARG A 245 -26.28 -0.12 0.69
CA ARG A 245 -27.09 0.56 1.69
C ARG A 245 -27.61 -0.50 2.65
N LYS A 246 -27.21 -0.44 3.92
CA LYS A 246 -27.87 -1.23 4.97
C LYS A 246 -29.35 -0.90 4.88
N ALA A 247 -30.19 -1.88 4.51
CA ALA A 247 -31.62 -1.69 4.45
C ALA A 247 -32.07 -1.15 5.82
N ALA A 248 -32.56 0.09 5.82
CA ALA A 248 -33.13 0.69 7.01
C ALA A 248 -34.24 -0.25 7.48
N THR A 249 -34.00 -0.93 8.60
CA THR A 249 -35.01 -1.73 9.26
C THR A 249 -36.10 -0.75 9.66
N SER A 250 -37.20 -0.73 8.92
CA SER A 250 -38.38 0.04 9.31
C SER A 250 -38.76 -0.41 10.72
N PRO A 251 -38.94 0.50 11.69
CA PRO A 251 -39.58 0.14 12.95
C PRO A 251 -41.01 -0.27 12.58
N GLY A 252 -41.25 -1.58 12.61
CA GLY A 252 -42.56 -2.16 12.35
C GLY A 252 -43.59 -1.49 13.24
N LEU A 253 -44.64 -0.96 12.61
CA LEU A 253 -45.87 -0.60 13.27
C LEU A 253 -46.30 -1.78 14.15
N CYS A 254 -46.27 -1.60 15.47
CA CYS A 254 -47.13 -2.35 16.36
C CYS A 254 -48.58 -1.93 16.04
N ALA A 255 -49.19 -2.62 15.09
CA ALA A 255 -50.63 -2.60 14.90
C ALA A 255 -51.27 -3.43 16.03
N LEU A 256 -52.04 -2.72 16.84
CA LEU A 256 -53.09 -3.23 17.74
C LEU A 256 -53.94 -4.32 17.08
N SER A 257 -54.26 -5.38 17.84
CA SER A 257 -55.42 -6.31 17.77
C SER A 257 -54.97 -7.61 18.47
N LEU A 258 -55.55 -8.17 19.53
CA LEU A 258 -56.85 -8.10 20.20
C LEU A 258 -56.63 -8.42 21.68
#